data_AF-A0A1A0PM86-F1
#
_entry.id   AF-A0A1A0PM86-F1
#
_cell.length_a   1.000
_cell.length_b   1.000
_cell.length_c   1.000
_cell.angle_alpha   90.00
_cell.angle_beta   90.00
_cell.angle_gamma   90.00
#
_symmetry.space_group_name_H-M   'P 1'
#
loop_
_entity.id
_entity.type
_entity.pdbx_description
1 polymer ?
#
loop_
_entity_poly.entity_id
_entity_poly.type
_entity_poly.pdbx_seq_one_letter_code
_entity_poly.pdbx_strand_id
1 'polypeptide(L)'
;MRGLAEVQDGLGEGVDSAIAQVQFAGSQMEKTHGLICAVTNAAVKSAEAERSTAGGNLKAVCTELAQKLRHGASAFDGTDRDEKDKVDRQMPPR
;
A
#
# COMPACT_ATOMS: atom_id res chain seq x y z
N MET A 1 13.73 -4.50 -8.25
CA MET A 1 13.10 -3.29 -7.66
C MET A 1 11.70 -3.03 -8.22
N ARG A 2 11.48 -3.05 -9.54
CA ARG A 2 10.14 -2.90 -10.13
C ARG A 2 9.11 -3.92 -9.63
N GLY A 3 9.44 -5.20 -9.61
CA GLY A 3 8.55 -6.24 -9.05
C GLY A 3 8.22 -6.06 -7.56
N LEU A 4 9.13 -5.45 -6.76
CA LEU A 4 8.81 -5.13 -5.37
C LEU A 4 7.86 -3.93 -5.28
N ALA A 5 7.94 -2.98 -6.21
CA ALA A 5 6.98 -1.88 -6.29
C ALA A 5 5.57 -2.40 -6.61
N GLU A 6 5.45 -3.36 -7.52
CA GLU A 6 4.18 -4.03 -7.84
C GLU A 6 3.60 -4.77 -6.63
N VAL A 7 4.45 -5.44 -5.84
CA VAL A 7 4.02 -6.06 -4.57
C VAL A 7 3.46 -5.01 -3.61
N GLN A 8 4.09 -3.83 -3.50
CA GLN A 8 3.59 -2.76 -2.65
C GLN A 8 2.26 -2.18 -3.14
N ASP A 9 2.09 -2.00 -4.45
CA ASP A 9 0.81 -1.55 -5.01
C ASP A 9 -0.30 -2.57 -4.68
N GLY A 10 -0.04 -3.87 -4.90
CA GLY A 10 -0.99 -4.94 -4.58
C GLY A 10 -1.31 -5.07 -3.08
N LEU A 11 -0.33 -4.81 -2.20
CA LEU A 11 -0.58 -4.72 -0.75
C LEU A 11 -1.50 -3.55 -0.42
N GLY A 12 -1.31 -2.39 -1.03
CA GLY A 12 -2.19 -1.23 -0.86
C GLY A 12 -3.64 -1.52 -1.25
N GLU A 13 -3.86 -2.21 -2.37
CA GLU A 13 -5.18 -2.66 -2.81
C GLU A 13 -5.79 -3.71 -1.87
N GLY A 14 -4.98 -4.66 -1.40
CA GLY A 14 -5.40 -5.69 -0.44
C GLY A 14 -5.86 -5.09 0.89
N VAL A 15 -5.19 -4.04 1.36
CA VAL A 15 -5.56 -3.31 2.58
C VAL A 15 -6.92 -2.61 2.42
N ASP A 16 -7.13 -1.91 1.31
CA ASP A 16 -8.43 -1.27 1.02
C ASP A 16 -9.57 -2.29 0.99
N SER A 17 -9.33 -3.42 0.31
CA SER A 17 -10.29 -4.52 0.24
C SER A 17 -10.63 -5.05 1.65
N ALA A 18 -9.61 -5.29 2.48
CA ALA A 18 -9.79 -5.77 3.84
C ALA A 18 -10.58 -4.78 4.72
N ILE A 19 -10.36 -3.47 4.58
CA ILE A 19 -11.14 -2.44 5.28
C ILE A 19 -12.61 -2.51 4.84
N ALA A 20 -12.87 -2.60 3.53
CA ALA A 20 -14.23 -2.61 2.99
C ALA A 20 -15.05 -3.81 3.49
N GLN A 21 -14.43 -4.98 3.68
CA GLN A 21 -15.12 -6.20 4.15
C GLN A 21 -15.70 -6.09 5.56
N VAL A 22 -15.20 -5.17 6.38
CA VAL A 22 -15.57 -5.07 7.81
C VAL A 22 -16.26 -3.76 8.16
N GLN A 23 -16.53 -2.90 7.17
CA GLN A 23 -17.29 -1.67 7.39
C GLN A 23 -18.74 -1.98 7.75
N PHE A 24 -19.33 -1.13 8.59
CA PHE A 24 -20.75 -1.12 8.96
C PHE A 24 -21.21 -2.27 9.86
N ALA A 25 -20.32 -3.12 10.38
CA ALA A 25 -20.70 -4.18 11.31
C ALA A 25 -21.38 -3.60 12.57
N GLY A 26 -20.86 -2.52 13.14
CA GLY A 26 -21.47 -1.84 14.28
C GLY A 26 -22.85 -1.24 13.98
N SER A 27 -23.05 -0.75 12.75
CA SER A 27 -24.36 -0.26 12.27
C SER A 27 -25.35 -1.41 12.03
N GLN A 28 -24.88 -2.56 11.57
CA GLN A 28 -25.72 -3.75 11.43
C GLN A 28 -26.12 -4.31 12.79
N MET A 29 -25.20 -4.34 13.76
CA MET A 29 -25.52 -4.74 15.14
C MET A 29 -26.55 -3.81 15.79
N GLU A 30 -26.46 -2.50 15.51
CA GLU A 30 -27.49 -1.55 15.96
C GLU A 30 -28.87 -1.87 15.38
N LYS A 31 -28.95 -2.27 14.10
CA LYS A 31 -30.23 -2.67 13.49
C LYS A 31 -30.77 -3.99 14.04
N THR A 32 -29.93 -4.96 14.37
CA THR A 32 -30.36 -6.31 14.76
C THR A 32 -30.54 -6.50 16.26
N HIS A 33 -29.71 -5.86 17.08
CA HIS A 33 -29.74 -5.99 18.54
C HIS A 33 -30.24 -4.71 19.23
N GLY A 34 -30.29 -3.58 18.53
CA GLY A 34 -30.84 -2.34 19.07
C GLY A 34 -30.05 -1.81 20.27
N LEU A 35 -30.78 -1.16 21.18
CA LEU A 35 -30.20 -0.44 22.30
C LEU A 35 -29.59 -1.33 23.39
N ILE A 36 -29.98 -2.61 23.48
CA ILE A 36 -29.42 -3.51 24.49
C ILE A 36 -27.91 -3.73 24.30
N CYS A 37 -27.45 -3.63 23.04
CA CYS A 37 -26.05 -3.73 22.67
C CYS A 37 -25.42 -2.35 22.38
N ALA A 38 -26.00 -1.23 22.82
CA ALA A 38 -25.55 0.11 22.44
C ALA A 38 -24.05 0.36 22.67
N VAL A 39 -23.53 -0.05 23.84
CA VAL A 39 -22.10 0.08 24.17
C VAL A 39 -21.24 -0.75 23.21
N THR A 40 -21.65 -1.99 22.91
CA THR A 40 -20.93 -2.86 21.99
C THR A 40 -20.97 -2.32 20.56
N ASN A 41 -22.12 -1.82 20.09
CA ASN A 41 -22.25 -1.21 18.77
C ASN A 41 -21.31 -0.01 18.61
N ALA A 42 -21.23 0.85 19.64
CA ALA A 42 -20.33 1.99 19.66
C ALA A 42 -18.86 1.55 19.64
N ALA A 43 -18.49 0.53 20.42
CA ALA A 43 -17.14 -0.01 20.43
C ALA A 43 -16.74 -0.57 19.06
N VAL A 44 -17.63 -1.29 18.38
CA VAL A 44 -17.39 -1.82 17.03
C VAL A 44 -17.24 -0.69 16.02
N LYS A 45 -18.10 0.34 16.05
CA LYS A 45 -17.95 1.53 15.19
C LYS A 45 -16.62 2.25 15.40
N SER A 46 -16.16 2.37 16.66
CA SER A 46 -14.85 2.96 16.96
C SER A 46 -13.71 2.12 16.38
N ALA A 47 -13.76 0.80 16.56
CA ALA A 47 -12.77 -0.12 16.01
C ALA A 47 -12.75 -0.10 14.47
N GLU A 48 -13.89 0.03 13.81
CA GLU A 48 -13.99 0.21 12.35
C GLU A 48 -13.30 1.51 11.90
N ALA A 49 -13.54 2.62 12.60
CA ALA A 49 -12.94 3.92 12.28
C ALA A 49 -11.41 3.91 12.46
N GLU A 50 -10.92 3.32 13.55
CA GLU A 50 -9.49 3.14 13.80
C GLU A 50 -8.85 2.23 12.74
N ARG A 51 -9.49 1.12 12.39
CA ARG A 51 -9.01 0.22 11.34
C ARG A 51 -8.97 0.91 9.98
N SER A 52 -9.98 1.71 9.65
CA SER A 52 -10.01 2.49 8.40
C SER A 52 -8.86 3.51 8.35
N THR A 53 -8.56 4.15 9.47
CA THR A 53 -7.44 5.10 9.59
C THR A 53 -6.10 4.40 9.45
N ALA A 54 -5.89 3.31 10.18
CA ALA A 54 -4.67 2.51 10.12
C ALA A 54 -4.43 1.93 8.72
N GLY A 55 -5.47 1.42 8.07
CA GLY A 55 -5.39 0.89 6.72
C GLY A 55 -5.12 1.97 5.67
N GLY A 56 -5.74 3.15 5.78
CA GLY A 56 -5.43 4.30 4.93
C GLY A 56 -3.96 4.73 5.04
N ASN A 57 -3.43 4.80 6.27
CA ASN A 57 -2.01 5.09 6.51
C ASN A 57 -1.10 4.02 5.92
N LEU A 58 -1.44 2.73 6.08
CA LEU A 58 -0.66 1.62 5.52
C LEU A 58 -0.64 1.67 3.99
N LYS A 59 -1.78 1.93 3.34
CA LYS A 59 -1.84 2.13 1.89
C LYS A 59 -0.96 3.30 1.42
N ALA A 60 -0.96 4.42 2.15
CA ALA A 60 -0.11 5.56 1.84
C ALA A 60 1.37 5.18 1.88
N VAL A 61 1.80 4.46 2.92
CA VAL A 61 3.19 3.96 3.04
C VAL A 61 3.54 2.99 1.91
N CYS A 62 2.66 2.04 1.57
CA CYS A 62 2.86 1.13 0.44
C CYS A 62 3.03 1.90 -0.87
N THR A 63 2.18 2.89 -1.12
CA THR A 63 2.24 3.73 -2.33
C THR A 63 3.57 4.51 -2.40
N GLU A 64 3.98 5.13 -1.30
CA GLU A 64 5.24 5.86 -1.22
C GLU A 64 6.44 4.94 -1.46
N LEU A 65 6.45 3.75 -0.84
CA LEU A 65 7.51 2.77 -1.01
C LEU A 65 7.58 2.28 -2.46
N ALA A 66 6.44 2.01 -3.10
CA ALA A 66 6.37 1.62 -4.50
C ALA A 66 6.98 2.69 -5.42
N GLN A 67 6.68 3.97 -5.18
CA GLN A 67 7.29 5.09 -5.90
C GLN A 67 8.80 5.14 -5.73
N LYS A 68 9.30 5.01 -4.49
CA LYS A 68 10.75 4.99 -4.20
C LYS A 68 11.46 3.82 -4.90
N LEU A 69 10.84 2.65 -4.92
CA LEU A 69 11.38 1.47 -5.59
C LEU A 69 11.45 1.63 -7.11
N ARG A 70 10.43 2.26 -7.72
CA ARG A 70 10.45 2.62 -9.15
C ARG A 70 11.54 3.64 -9.44
N HIS A 71 11.66 4.68 -8.61
CA HIS A 71 12.71 5.69 -8.75
C HIS A 71 14.11 5.07 -8.66
N GLY A 72 14.35 4.23 -7.65
CA GLY A 72 15.61 3.51 -7.51
C GLY A 72 15.92 2.62 -8.72
N ALA A 73 14.93 1.87 -9.22
CA ALA A 73 15.11 1.06 -10.43
C ALA A 73 15.57 1.90 -11.64
N SER A 74 14.92 3.04 -11.87
CA SER A 74 15.29 3.94 -12.97
C SER A 74 16.69 4.53 -12.81
N ALA A 75 17.11 4.85 -11.57
CA ALA A 75 18.45 5.36 -11.29
C ALA A 75 19.53 4.29 -11.55
N PHE A 76 19.27 3.03 -11.19
CA PHE A 76 20.16 1.91 -11.51
C PHE A 76 20.26 1.70 -13.02
N ASP A 77 19.14 1.66 -13.74
CA ASP A 77 19.14 1.49 -15.20
C ASP A 77 19.85 2.65 -15.92
N GLY A 78 19.79 3.87 -15.36
CA GLY A 78 20.54 5.02 -15.85
C GLY A 78 22.05 4.84 -15.65
N THR A 79 22.44 4.48 -14.43
CA THR A 79 23.86 4.24 -14.08
C THR A 79 24.47 3.11 -14.92
N ASP A 80 23.76 1.99 -15.07
CA ASP A 80 24.23 0.87 -15.89
C ASP A 80 24.43 1.26 -17.36
N ARG A 81 23.53 2.10 -17.91
CA ARG A 81 23.67 2.63 -19.26
C ARG A 81 24.89 3.55 -19.38
N ASP A 82 25.05 4.48 -18.44
CA ASP A 82 26.17 5.43 -18.45
C ASP A 82 27.52 4.71 -18.32
N GLU A 83 27.61 3.69 -17.47
CA GLU A 83 28.82 2.89 -17.32
C GLU A 83 29.10 2.02 -18.55
N LYS A 84 28.06 1.41 -19.14
CA LYS A 84 28.20 0.70 -20.44
C LYS A 84 28.75 1.63 -21.52
N ASP A 85 28.18 2.82 -21.67
CA ASP A 85 28.61 3.80 -22.66
C ASP A 85 30.07 4.24 -22.43
N LYS A 86 30.51 4.37 -21.18
CA LYS A 86 31.91 4.67 -20.85
C LYS A 86 32.84 3.52 -21.26
N VAL A 87 32.46 2.27 -20.99
CA VAL A 87 33.24 1.09 -21.38
C VAL A 87 33.32 0.99 -22.91
N ASP A 88 32.21 1.16 -23.62
CA ASP A 88 32.15 1.09 -25.08
C ASP A 88 33.05 2.16 -25.73
N ARG A 89 33.20 3.35 -25.13
CA ARG A 89 34.14 4.39 -25.58
C ARG A 89 35.61 4.10 -25.29
N GLN A 90 35.90 3.28 -24.27
CA GLN A 90 37.27 2.90 -23.89
C GLN A 90 37.77 1.68 -24.65
N MET A 91 36.88 0.88 -25.24
CA MET A 91 37.27 -0.26 -26.06
C MET A 91 37.72 0.21 -27.46
N PRO A 92 38.93 -0.16 -27.91
CA PRO A 92 39.36 0.09 -29.27
C PRO A 92 38.43 -0.61 -30.27
N PRO A 93 38.21 -0.05 -31.48
CA PRO A 93 37.50 -0.75 -32.54
C PRO A 93 38.24 -2.06 -32.85
N ARG A 94 37.47 -3.16 -32.94
CA ARG A 94 38.00 -4.48 -33.30
C ARG A 94 38.24 -4.59 -34.80
#